data_AF-A0A1I3YT50-F1
#
_entry.id   AF-A0A1I3YT50-F1
#
_cell.length_a   1.000
_cell.length_b   1.000
_cell.length_c   1.000
_cell.angle_alpha   90.00
_cell.angle_beta   90.00
_cell.angle_gamma   90.00
#
_symmetry.space_group_name_H-M   'P 1'
#
loop_
_entity.id
_entity.type
_entity.pdbx_description
1 polymer ?
#
loop_
_entity_poly.entity_id
_entity_poly.type
_entity_poly.pdbx_seq_one_letter_code
_entity_poly.pdbx_strand_id
1 'polypeptide(L)'
;MDSLELDLLAPRDGRQSPAALLVARGTRRLLRRLRFASVTELPLPSGRRADIVALAKDGTIHIVEIKSSLADFRADQKWPDYRAHCDKLYFAIHEATPTEIMPPDAGLILADAYGAEIFREAPVHRLAPATRRTMLMRFACAAAHRLHDLSDPEVVSFGPLG
;
A
#
# COMPACT_ATOMS: atom_id res chain seq x y z
N MET A 1 -11.40 7.98 -24.56
CA MET A 1 -11.32 7.66 -23.13
C MET A 1 -10.65 8.82 -22.46
N ASP A 2 -11.48 9.67 -21.85
CA ASP A 2 -11.07 10.95 -21.29
C ASP A 2 -10.27 10.73 -20.00
N SER A 3 -9.29 11.58 -19.73
CA SER A 3 -8.45 11.54 -18.52
C SER A 3 -9.25 11.63 -17.21
N LEU A 4 -10.49 12.11 -17.28
CA LEU A 4 -11.47 12.17 -16.20
C LEU A 4 -12.08 10.82 -15.81
N GLU A 5 -12.04 9.78 -16.65
CA GLU A 5 -12.58 8.45 -16.32
C GLU A 5 -11.58 7.60 -15.49
N LEU A 6 -10.27 7.81 -15.67
CA LEU A 6 -9.25 7.11 -14.85
C LEU A 6 -9.21 7.62 -13.40
N ASP A 7 -9.44 8.92 -13.22
CA ASP A 7 -10.47 9.48 -12.34
C ASP A 7 -10.93 8.68 -11.11
N LEU A 8 -11.76 7.70 -11.47
CA LEU A 8 -12.88 7.20 -10.68
C LEU A 8 -12.56 5.86 -10.00
N LEU A 9 -11.41 5.26 -10.32
CA LEU A 9 -11.13 3.84 -10.02
C LEU A 9 -10.27 3.62 -8.77
N ALA A 10 -9.87 4.68 -8.06
CA ALA A 10 -9.22 4.60 -6.77
C ALA A 10 -9.85 5.60 -5.81
N PRO A 11 -10.21 5.21 -4.57
CA PRO A 11 -10.64 6.15 -3.56
C PRO A 11 -9.58 7.23 -3.40
N ARG A 12 -9.91 8.47 -3.76
CA ARG A 12 -9.09 9.65 -3.49
C ARG A 12 -9.33 10.04 -2.05
N ASP A 13 -8.49 9.58 -1.13
CA ASP A 13 -8.40 10.25 0.18
C ASP A 13 -7.79 11.62 -0.09
N GLY A 14 -8.53 12.71 0.16
CA GLY A 14 -8.13 14.10 -0.11
C GLY A 14 -6.88 14.59 0.64
N ARG A 15 -6.11 13.66 1.21
CA ARG A 15 -4.84 13.82 1.91
C ARG A 15 -3.63 13.40 1.08
N GLN A 16 -3.82 12.76 -0.08
CA GLN A 16 -2.71 12.27 -0.91
C GLN A 16 -2.25 13.35 -1.90
N SER A 17 -0.96 13.67 -1.88
CA SER A 17 -0.37 14.57 -2.86
C SER A 17 -0.37 13.94 -4.26
N PRO A 18 -0.36 14.73 -5.35
CA PRO A 18 -0.19 14.19 -6.71
C PRO A 18 1.05 13.29 -6.82
N ALA A 19 2.15 13.65 -6.16
CA ALA A 19 3.37 12.83 -6.13
C ALA A 19 3.13 11.46 -5.46
N ALA A 20 2.38 11.41 -4.36
CA ALA A 20 2.03 10.16 -3.69
C ALA A 20 1.24 9.22 -4.61
N LEU A 21 0.30 9.76 -5.40
CA LEU A 21 -0.49 8.98 -6.35
C LEU A 21 0.37 8.38 -7.48
N LEU A 22 1.37 9.12 -7.97
CA LEU A 22 2.29 8.61 -8.99
C LEU A 22 3.16 7.49 -8.42
N VAL A 23 3.75 7.69 -7.24
CA VAL A 23 4.54 6.66 -6.52
C VAL A 23 3.69 5.42 -6.24
N ALA A 24 2.44 5.57 -5.81
CA ALA A 24 1.50 4.48 -5.60
C ALA A 24 1.29 3.66 -6.88
N ARG A 25 1.08 4.35 -8.01
CA ARG A 25 0.85 3.73 -9.31
C ARG A 25 2.07 2.92 -9.77
N GLY A 26 3.26 3.50 -9.74
CA GLY A 26 4.50 2.82 -10.10
C GLY A 26 4.77 1.60 -9.23
N THR A 27 4.62 1.76 -7.92
CA THR A 27 4.77 0.68 -6.92
C THR A 27 3.82 -0.47 -7.19
N ARG A 28 2.53 -0.20 -7.42
CA ARG A 28 1.54 -1.26 -7.71
C ARG A 28 1.81 -1.98 -9.04
N ARG A 29 2.37 -1.29 -10.05
CA ARG A 29 2.82 -1.93 -11.29
C ARG A 29 3.99 -2.89 -11.06
N LEU A 30 4.98 -2.48 -10.27
CA LEU A 30 6.07 -3.38 -9.84
C LEU A 30 5.53 -4.60 -9.10
N LEU A 31 4.68 -4.39 -8.09
CA LEU A 31 4.07 -5.48 -7.33
C LEU A 31 3.33 -6.48 -8.23
N ARG A 32 2.56 -5.97 -9.21
CA ARG A 32 1.88 -6.82 -10.20
C ARG A 32 2.86 -7.62 -11.04
N ARG A 33 3.96 -7.02 -11.52
CA ARG A 33 5.03 -7.72 -12.26
C ARG A 33 5.66 -8.83 -11.41
N LEU A 34 5.80 -8.59 -10.11
CA LEU A 34 6.27 -9.56 -9.12
C LEU A 34 5.19 -10.57 -8.67
N ARG A 35 4.03 -10.61 -9.35
CA ARG A 35 2.90 -11.53 -9.10
C ARG A 35 2.20 -11.36 -7.75
N PHE A 36 2.28 -10.17 -7.16
CA PHE A 36 1.46 -9.81 -6.01
C PHE A 36 0.10 -9.26 -6.47
N ALA A 37 -0.95 -9.58 -5.70
CA ALA A 37 -2.18 -8.78 -5.66
C ALA A 37 -1.97 -7.62 -4.68
N SER A 38 -2.66 -6.49 -4.87
CA SER A 38 -2.48 -5.33 -3.99
C SER A 38 -3.79 -4.60 -3.71
N VAL A 39 -3.98 -4.16 -2.47
CA VAL A 39 -5.03 -3.22 -2.03
C VAL A 39 -4.37 -1.99 -1.43
N THR A 40 -4.94 -0.81 -1.66
CA THR A 40 -4.45 0.45 -1.05
C THR A 40 -5.18 0.75 0.27
N GLU A 41 -4.72 1.68 1.11
CA GLU A 41 -5.48 2.21 2.26
C GLU A 41 -6.14 1.12 3.15
N LEU A 42 -5.43 0.04 3.50
CA LEU A 42 -6.01 -1.07 4.26
C LEU A 42 -5.95 -0.79 5.77
N PRO A 43 -7.09 -0.77 6.50
CA PRO A 43 -7.08 -0.67 7.95
C PRO A 43 -6.47 -1.92 8.61
N LEU A 44 -5.51 -1.69 9.50
CA LEU A 44 -4.76 -2.71 10.22
C LEU A 44 -5.37 -2.99 11.60
N PRO A 45 -5.13 -4.18 12.19
CA PRO A 45 -5.61 -4.50 13.53
C PRO A 45 -5.14 -3.54 14.63
N SER A 46 -4.02 -2.83 14.42
CA SER A 46 -3.50 -1.81 15.34
C SER A 46 -4.27 -0.49 15.33
N GLY A 47 -5.29 -0.34 14.47
CA GLY A 47 -5.99 0.92 14.25
C GLY A 47 -5.27 1.86 13.27
N ARG A 48 -4.12 1.45 12.73
CA ARG A 48 -3.43 2.13 11.63
C ARG A 48 -4.04 1.79 10.28
N ARG A 49 -3.52 2.46 9.24
CA ARG A 49 -3.84 2.17 7.85
C ARG A 49 -2.54 2.04 7.07
N ALA A 50 -2.40 0.96 6.30
CA ALA A 50 -1.28 0.78 5.39
C ALA A 50 -1.61 1.37 4.01
N ASP A 51 -0.67 2.08 3.41
CA ASP A 51 -0.89 2.73 2.10
C ASP A 51 -1.09 1.69 1.01
N ILE A 52 -0.24 0.66 0.97
CA ILE A 52 -0.39 -0.50 0.10
C ILE A 52 -0.12 -1.78 0.90
N VAL A 53 -1.03 -2.75 0.79
CA VAL A 53 -0.80 -4.13 1.20
C VAL A 53 -0.72 -4.99 -0.04
N ALA A 54 0.33 -5.81 -0.14
CA ALA A 54 0.57 -6.74 -1.23
C ALA A 54 0.54 -8.18 -0.74
N LEU A 55 -0.14 -9.05 -1.48
CA LEU A 55 -0.34 -10.47 -1.16
C LEU A 55 0.17 -11.36 -2.31
N ALA A 56 1.11 -12.24 -2.02
CA ALA A 56 1.57 -13.28 -2.93
C ALA A 56 0.71 -14.56 -2.83
N LYS A 57 0.83 -15.44 -3.82
CA LYS A 57 0.07 -16.71 -3.91
C LYS A 57 0.33 -17.67 -2.74
N ASP A 58 1.50 -17.60 -2.12
CA ASP A 58 1.90 -18.41 -0.97
C ASP A 58 1.45 -17.83 0.38
N GLY A 59 0.73 -16.71 0.37
CA GLY A 59 0.28 -16.02 1.58
C GLY A 59 1.32 -15.07 2.18
N THR A 60 2.44 -14.81 1.51
CA THR A 60 3.39 -13.76 1.89
C THR A 60 2.74 -12.39 1.78
N ILE A 61 2.85 -11.58 2.83
CA ILE A 61 2.24 -10.25 2.93
C ILE A 61 3.34 -9.20 3.01
N HIS A 62 3.31 -8.23 2.11
CA HIS A 62 4.15 -7.04 2.19
C HIS A 62 3.29 -5.82 2.53
N ILE A 63 3.83 -4.91 3.34
CA ILE A 63 3.31 -3.55 3.47
C ILE A 63 4.28 -2.60 2.77
N VAL A 64 3.74 -1.66 2.01
CA VAL A 64 4.50 -0.56 1.41
C VAL A 64 3.87 0.77 1.84
N GLU A 65 4.66 1.58 2.55
CA GLU A 65 4.28 2.94 2.96
C GLU A 65 4.85 3.96 1.97
N ILE A 66 4.03 4.89 1.49
CA ILE A 66 4.40 5.90 0.51
C ILE A 66 4.85 7.16 1.22
N LYS A 67 6.05 7.64 0.90
CA LYS A 67 6.54 8.94 1.40
C LYS A 67 6.76 9.88 0.22
N SER A 68 5.93 10.92 0.15
CA SER A 68 5.95 11.90 -0.93
C SER A 68 6.66 13.20 -0.56
N SER A 69 6.93 13.39 0.74
CA SER A 69 7.63 14.55 1.27
C SER A 69 8.51 14.20 2.48
N LEU A 70 9.49 15.06 2.79
CA LEU A 70 10.31 14.94 4.00
C LEU A 70 9.48 15.10 5.28
N ALA A 71 8.37 15.86 5.22
CA ALA A 71 7.45 16.01 6.35
C ALA A 71 6.72 14.68 6.64
N ASP A 72 6.28 13.97 5.60
CA ASP A 72 5.62 12.65 5.73
C ASP A 72 6.53 11.65 6.45
N PHE A 73 7.83 11.71 6.18
CA PHE A 73 8.81 10.86 6.84
C PHE A 73 8.97 11.22 8.32
N ARG A 74 9.18 12.50 8.65
CA ARG A 74 9.42 12.95 10.03
C ARG A 74 8.22 12.70 10.96
N ALA A 75 7.01 12.69 10.42
CA ALA A 75 5.79 12.42 11.18
C ALA A 75 5.64 10.94 11.56
N ASP A 76 6.24 10.02 10.79
CA ASP A 76 6.04 8.59 10.94
C ASP A 76 7.13 7.94 11.83
N GLN A 77 7.17 8.35 13.11
CA GLN A 77 8.15 7.80 14.06
C GLN A 77 7.80 6.38 14.53
N LYS A 78 6.60 5.91 14.25
CA LYS A 78 6.10 4.62 14.75
C LYS A 78 6.04 3.56 13.66
N TRP A 79 6.63 3.82 12.50
CA TRP A 79 6.66 2.89 11.39
C TRP A 79 7.06 1.43 11.74
N PRO A 80 7.90 1.13 12.76
CA PRO A 80 8.21 -0.27 13.09
C PRO A 80 6.99 -1.11 13.46
N ASP A 81 5.89 -0.50 13.94
CA ASP A 81 4.67 -1.21 14.31
C ASP A 81 4.01 -1.90 13.09
N TYR A 82 4.26 -1.42 11.86
CA TYR A 82 3.75 -2.07 10.64
C TYR A 82 4.35 -3.47 10.44
N ARG A 83 5.53 -3.76 11.01
CA ARG A 83 6.15 -5.09 10.97
C ARG A 83 5.32 -6.15 11.68
N ALA A 84 4.45 -5.75 12.61
CA ALA A 84 3.50 -6.68 13.23
C ALA A 84 2.41 -7.16 12.25
N HIS A 85 2.33 -6.61 11.04
CA HIS A 85 1.25 -6.85 10.07
C HIS A 85 1.74 -7.28 8.68
N CYS A 86 3.03 -7.46 8.47
CA CYS A 86 3.62 -7.96 7.22
C CYS A 86 4.83 -8.87 7.46
N ASP A 87 5.22 -9.62 6.43
CA ASP A 87 6.47 -10.39 6.40
C ASP A 87 7.67 -9.52 5.98
N LYS A 88 7.39 -8.47 5.20
CA LYS A 88 8.35 -7.47 4.74
C LYS A 88 7.69 -6.10 4.70
N LEU A 89 8.42 -5.10 5.18
CA LEU A 89 8.02 -3.71 5.18
C LEU A 89 8.93 -2.92 4.24
N TYR A 90 8.31 -2.22 3.30
CA TYR A 90 8.98 -1.33 2.36
C TYR A 90 8.49 0.10 2.54
N PHE A 91 9.35 1.05 2.24
CA PHE A 91 8.94 2.40 1.87
C PHE A 91 9.01 2.57 0.36
N ALA A 92 8.10 3.36 -0.21
CA ALA A 92 8.15 3.78 -1.60
C ALA A 92 8.27 5.31 -1.67
N ILE A 93 9.25 5.78 -2.44
CA ILE A 93 9.53 7.20 -2.65
C ILE A 93 9.71 7.50 -4.13
N HIS A 94 9.63 8.79 -4.49
CA HIS A 94 10.02 9.23 -5.82
C HIS A 94 11.53 9.07 -6.02
N GLU A 95 11.99 8.72 -7.22
CA GLU A 95 13.41 8.54 -7.56
C GLU A 95 14.30 9.76 -7.25
N ALA A 96 13.74 10.95 -7.33
CA ALA A 96 14.42 12.22 -7.00
C ALA A 96 14.52 12.50 -5.49
N THR A 97 13.89 11.68 -4.64
CA THR A 97 13.95 11.83 -3.18
C THR A 97 15.23 11.18 -2.66
N PRO A 98 16.02 11.85 -1.79
CA PRO A 98 17.22 11.26 -1.21
C PRO A 98 16.92 9.92 -0.53
N THR A 99 17.73 8.90 -0.79
CA THR A 99 17.45 7.56 -0.25
C THR A 99 17.92 7.40 1.19
N GLU A 100 18.86 8.25 1.61
CA GLU A 100 19.54 8.25 2.90
C GLU A 100 18.61 8.69 4.04
N ILE A 101 17.51 9.37 3.72
CA ILE A 101 16.49 9.71 4.72
C ILE A 101 15.63 8.50 5.10
N MET A 102 15.64 7.41 4.33
CA MET A 102 14.81 6.24 4.60
C MET A 102 15.48 5.27 5.60
N PRO A 103 14.72 4.63 6.51
CA PRO A 103 15.29 3.75 7.52
C PRO A 103 16.09 2.60 6.88
N PRO A 104 17.35 2.38 7.28
CA PRO A 104 18.23 1.42 6.63
C PRO A 104 17.79 -0.03 6.85
N ASP A 105 16.99 -0.28 7.88
CA ASP A 105 16.46 -1.60 8.24
C ASP A 105 15.10 -1.91 7.59
N ALA A 106 14.55 -1.02 6.76
CA ALA A 106 13.39 -1.29 5.92
C ALA A 106 13.80 -1.45 4.44
N GLY A 107 12.96 -2.13 3.66
CA GLY A 107 13.13 -2.15 2.21
C GLY A 107 12.81 -0.79 1.61
N LEU A 108 13.37 -0.51 0.43
CA LEU A 108 13.16 0.72 -0.30
C LEU A 108 12.81 0.44 -1.75
N ILE A 109 11.74 1.08 -2.20
CA ILE A 109 11.25 1.09 -3.57
C ILE A 109 11.38 2.51 -4.10
N LEU A 110 12.01 2.65 -5.27
CA LEU A 110 12.00 3.90 -6.04
C LEU A 110 10.95 3.77 -7.13
N ALA A 111 10.04 4.74 -7.20
CA ALA A 111 8.89 4.67 -8.09
C ALA A 111 8.55 6.02 -8.73
N ASP A 112 7.93 5.94 -9.89
CA ASP A 112 7.35 7.07 -10.60
C ASP A 112 5.96 6.69 -11.15
N ALA A 113 5.40 7.51 -12.04
CA ALA A 113 4.10 7.25 -12.66
C ALA A 113 4.07 6.02 -13.58
N TYR A 114 5.24 5.54 -14.00
CA TYR A 114 5.43 4.54 -15.05
C TYR A 114 5.75 3.16 -14.48
N GLY A 115 6.59 3.09 -13.45
CA GLY A 115 7.02 1.85 -12.82
C GLY A 115 7.73 2.09 -11.49
N ALA A 116 8.41 1.05 -11.03
CA ALA A 116 9.22 1.10 -9.83
C ALA A 116 10.26 -0.02 -9.83
N GLU A 117 11.28 0.13 -8.98
CA GLU A 117 12.29 -0.88 -8.70
C GLU A 117 12.54 -1.03 -7.20
N ILE A 118 12.97 -2.23 -6.78
CA ILE A 118 13.44 -2.45 -5.41
C ILE A 118 14.89 -2.01 -5.34
N PHE A 119 15.13 -0.85 -4.73
CA PHE A 119 16.47 -0.32 -4.51
C PHE A 119 17.17 -0.99 -3.32
N ARG A 120 16.41 -1.31 -2.28
CA ARG A 120 16.90 -2.05 -1.11
C ARG A 120 15.90 -3.12 -0.71
N GLU A 121 16.37 -4.35 -0.57
CA GLU A 121 15.51 -5.46 -0.16
C GLU A 121 15.17 -5.38 1.34
N ALA A 122 13.91 -5.63 1.67
CA ALA A 122 13.45 -5.61 3.07
C ALA A 122 13.89 -6.87 3.82
N PRO A 123 14.30 -6.75 5.10
CA PRO A 123 14.53 -7.93 5.94
C PRO A 123 13.23 -8.68 6.20
N VAL A 124 13.33 -10.01 6.16
CA VAL A 124 12.20 -10.92 6.41
C VAL A 124 11.93 -11.03 7.89
N HIS A 125 10.67 -10.83 8.29
CA HIS A 125 10.17 -11.05 9.65
C HIS A 125 8.82 -11.75 9.56
N ARG A 126 8.81 -13.09 9.59
CA ARG A 126 7.61 -13.87 9.29
C ARG A 126 6.48 -13.60 10.28
N LEU A 127 5.28 -13.36 9.76
CA LEU A 127 4.09 -13.24 10.59
C LEU A 127 3.75 -14.56 11.28
N ALA A 128 3.33 -14.43 12.54
CA ALA A 128 2.67 -15.50 13.28
C ALA A 128 1.40 -15.97 12.53
N PRO A 129 1.05 -17.27 12.56
CA PRO A 129 -0.08 -17.80 11.78
C PRO A 129 -1.43 -17.12 12.05
N ALA A 130 -1.72 -16.79 13.31
CA ALA A 130 -2.96 -16.09 13.68
C ALA A 130 -3.04 -14.69 13.06
N THR A 131 -1.94 -13.92 13.13
CA THR A 131 -1.85 -12.58 12.53
C THR A 131 -1.96 -12.64 11.01
N ARG A 132 -1.30 -13.62 10.38
CA ARG A 132 -1.42 -13.86 8.93
C ARG A 132 -2.86 -14.11 8.53
N ARG A 133 -3.59 -14.99 9.24
CA ARG A 133 -5.00 -15.25 8.99
C ARG A 133 -5.84 -13.96 9.07
N THR A 134 -5.64 -13.17 10.12
CA THR A 134 -6.35 -11.88 10.29
C THR A 134 -6.10 -10.94 9.12
N MET A 135 -4.83 -10.81 8.69
CA MET A 135 -4.47 -9.95 7.57
C MET A 135 -5.06 -10.45 6.24
N LEU A 136 -5.04 -11.76 5.99
CA LEU A 136 -5.65 -12.35 4.79
C LEU A 136 -7.16 -12.08 4.72
N MET A 137 -7.88 -12.25 5.82
CA MET A 137 -9.32 -11.96 5.87
C MET A 137 -9.60 -10.48 5.59
N ARG A 138 -8.85 -9.57 6.24
CA ARG A 138 -8.99 -8.12 6.01
C ARG A 138 -8.71 -7.74 4.56
N PHE A 139 -7.63 -8.27 3.98
CA PHE A 139 -7.28 -8.04 2.59
C PHE A 139 -8.39 -8.53 1.65
N ALA A 140 -8.88 -9.76 1.86
CA ALA A 140 -9.91 -10.37 1.03
C ALA A 140 -11.23 -9.59 1.08
N CYS A 141 -11.72 -9.26 2.28
CA CYS A 141 -12.94 -8.46 2.45
C CYS A 141 -12.80 -7.08 1.81
N ALA A 142 -11.69 -6.36 2.06
CA ALA A 142 -11.47 -5.04 1.48
C ALA A 142 -11.39 -5.08 -0.06
N ALA A 143 -10.72 -6.09 -0.62
CA ALA A 143 -10.64 -6.28 -2.07
C ALA A 143 -12.02 -6.58 -2.68
N ALA A 144 -12.79 -7.47 -2.04
CA ALA A 144 -14.12 -7.86 -2.50
C ALA A 144 -15.12 -6.70 -2.43
N HIS A 145 -15.14 -5.96 -1.31
CA HIS A 145 -16.01 -4.79 -1.15
C HIS A 145 -15.68 -3.73 -2.20
N ARG A 146 -14.41 -3.38 -2.40
CA ARG A 146 -14.03 -2.39 -3.42
C ARG A 146 -14.37 -2.82 -4.84
N LEU A 147 -14.25 -4.11 -5.16
CA LEU A 147 -14.68 -4.62 -6.46
C LEU A 147 -16.20 -4.53 -6.61
N HIS A 148 -16.95 -4.82 -5.54
CA HIS A 148 -18.40 -4.66 -5.52
C HIS A 148 -18.79 -3.19 -5.69
N ASP A 149 -18.19 -2.26 -4.96
CA ASP A 149 -18.45 -0.82 -5.06
C ASP A 149 -18.19 -0.29 -6.49
N LEU A 150 -17.18 -0.83 -7.19
CA LEU A 150 -16.93 -0.50 -8.60
C LEU A 150 -17.98 -1.08 -9.55
N SER A 151 -18.56 -2.22 -9.19
CA SER A 151 -19.55 -2.93 -10.00
C SER A 151 -20.98 -2.44 -9.75
N ASP A 152 -21.24 -1.91 -8.55
CA ASP A 152 -22.51 -1.37 -8.09
C ASP A 152 -22.29 -0.08 -7.26
N PRO A 153 -22.01 1.07 -7.91
CA PRO A 153 -21.71 2.31 -7.21
C PRO A 153 -22.88 2.87 -6.38
N GLU A 154 -24.12 2.45 -6.66
CA GLU A 154 -25.31 2.93 -5.94
C GLU A 154 -25.41 2.35 -4.53
N VAL A 155 -24.80 1.19 -4.26
CA VAL A 155 -24.77 0.57 -2.92
C VAL A 155 -24.08 1.46 -1.88
N VAL A 156 -23.09 2.25 -2.28
CA VAL A 156 -22.37 3.18 -1.39
C VAL A 156 -23.31 4.27 -0.84
N SER A 157 -24.41 4.58 -1.54
CA SER A 157 -25.40 5.56 -1.08
C SER A 157 -26.24 5.09 0.12
N PHE A 158 -26.18 3.80 0.48
CA PHE A 158 -26.89 3.24 1.64
C PHE A 158 -26.10 3.32 2.96
N GLY A 159 -24.98 4.05 2.99
CA GLY A 159 -24.14 4.19 4.18
C GLY A 159 -23.18 3.00 4.36
N PRO A 160 -22.19 3.10 5.25
CA PRO A 160 -21.15 2.09 5.36
C PRO A 160 -21.74 0.76 5.87
N LEU A 161 -21.62 -0.29 5.08
CA LEU A 161 -21.66 -1.66 5.57
C LEU A 161 -20.40 -1.83 6.43
N GLY A 162 -20.60 -2.08 7.73
CA GLY A 162 -19.60 -1.99 8.79
C GLY A 162 -18.35 -2.87 8.68
#